data_AF-A0A382TUM5-F1
#
_entry.id   AF-A0A382TUM5-F1
#
_cell.length_a   1.000
_cell.length_b   1.000
_cell.length_c   1.000
_cell.angle_alpha   90.00
_cell.angle_beta   90.00
_cell.angle_gamma   90.00
#
_symmetry.space_group_name_H-M   'P 1'
#
loop_
_entity.id
_entity.type
_entity.pdbx_description
1 polymer ?
#
loop_
_entity_poly.entity_id
_entity_poly.type
_entity_poly.pdbx_seq_one_letter_code
_entity_poly.pdbx_strand_id
1 'polypeptide(L)'
;MLKPRALRPNDRLSVIAPASPFERDLFEQGLAELRDLSFEPVYEPSVFYKREYVAGDPTTRAEAFMRAWSDDSVAGVVAARGGYGSVQLLPYLDAESICCRPKVFVGYSDLTAMLNYLTGRCGMVAFHGPTVVGSLASGIKGYDRQSFLRLLMQPEPLGELSSDGLECVRSGEASGVLLGGTLTQLVASLGTPFAFAPPKGFVLFLDEVGERPYRLDRMLT
;
A
#
# COMPACT_ATOMS: atom_id res chain seq x y z
N MET A 1 15.07 6.17 5.84
CA MET A 1 13.61 6.05 6.03
C MET A 1 13.32 5.49 7.41
N LEU A 2 12.25 5.96 8.02
CA LEU A 2 11.73 5.50 9.31
C LEU A 2 11.07 4.13 9.10
N LYS A 3 11.53 3.13 9.86
CA LYS A 3 10.91 1.79 9.86
C LYS A 3 9.86 1.74 10.97
N PRO A 4 8.64 1.24 10.71
CA PRO A 4 7.72 0.91 11.78
C PRO A 4 8.28 -0.24 12.63
N ARG A 5 7.78 -0.40 13.85
CA ARG A 5 8.09 -1.62 14.62
C ARG A 5 7.54 -2.84 13.88
N ALA A 6 8.19 -3.98 14.06
CA ALA A 6 7.62 -5.25 13.66
C ALA A 6 6.27 -5.48 14.37
N LEU A 7 5.29 -5.94 13.60
CA LEU A 7 3.99 -6.37 14.11
C LEU A 7 4.13 -7.65 14.93
N ARG A 8 3.17 -7.85 15.82
CA ARG A 8 3.05 -8.99 16.72
C ARG A 8 1.65 -9.60 16.59
N PRO A 9 1.48 -10.86 16.98
CA PRO A 9 0.15 -11.44 17.11
C PRO A 9 -0.76 -10.56 17.99
N ASN A 10 -2.01 -10.42 17.60
CA ASN A 10 -3.06 -9.58 18.16
C ASN A 10 -2.84 -8.07 18.04
N ASP A 11 -1.86 -7.62 17.25
CA ASP A 11 -1.75 -6.21 16.91
C ASP A 11 -2.99 -5.76 16.12
N ARG A 12 -3.51 -4.58 16.49
CA ARG A 12 -4.65 -3.98 15.81
C ARG A 12 -4.22 -3.37 14.49
N LEU A 13 -4.88 -3.80 13.41
CA LEU A 13 -4.69 -3.27 12.07
C LEU A 13 -5.95 -2.52 11.64
N SER A 14 -5.82 -1.22 11.45
CA SER A 14 -6.93 -0.41 10.96
C SER A 14 -7.12 -0.63 9.46
N VAL A 15 -8.33 -0.99 9.06
CA VAL A 15 -8.71 -1.14 7.66
C VAL A 15 -9.44 0.12 7.19
N ILE A 16 -8.89 0.73 6.14
CA ILE A 16 -9.43 1.97 5.55
C ILE A 16 -9.79 1.76 4.07
N ALA A 17 -10.69 2.59 3.54
CA ALA A 17 -11.08 2.57 2.12
C ALA A 17 -10.59 3.82 1.39
N PRO A 18 -9.28 3.93 1.07
CA PRO A 18 -8.74 5.16 0.52
C PRO A 18 -9.05 5.35 -0.98
N ALA A 19 -9.57 4.34 -1.67
CA ALA A 19 -9.75 4.34 -3.12
C ALA A 19 -11.20 3.96 -3.51
N SER A 20 -11.39 2.90 -4.28
CA SER A 20 -12.70 2.50 -4.79
C SER A 20 -13.57 1.77 -3.74
N PRO A 21 -14.91 1.82 -3.90
CA PRO A 21 -15.81 1.01 -3.08
C PRO A 21 -15.66 -0.49 -3.42
N PHE A 22 -16.24 -1.32 -2.56
CA PHE A 22 -16.12 -2.78 -2.66
C PHE A 22 -17.40 -3.50 -2.23
N GLU A 23 -17.41 -4.81 -2.45
CA GLU A 23 -18.47 -5.72 -2.00
C GLU A 23 -18.20 -6.16 -0.55
N ARG A 24 -19.26 -6.20 0.26
CA ARG A 24 -19.15 -6.45 1.70
C ARG A 24 -18.69 -7.88 2.00
N ASP A 25 -19.11 -8.85 1.20
CA ASP A 25 -18.75 -10.25 1.43
C ASP A 25 -17.24 -10.49 1.24
N LEU A 26 -16.66 -9.88 0.21
CA LEU A 26 -15.20 -9.92 -0.01
C LEU A 26 -14.44 -9.19 1.12
N PHE A 27 -14.99 -8.10 1.64
CA PHE A 27 -14.41 -7.41 2.78
C PHE A 27 -14.36 -8.31 4.02
N GLU A 28 -15.49 -8.95 4.37
CA GLU A 28 -15.56 -9.86 5.52
C GLU A 28 -14.62 -11.07 5.36
N GLN A 29 -14.48 -11.61 4.15
CA GLN A 29 -13.50 -12.67 3.84
C GLN A 29 -12.06 -12.20 4.09
N GLY A 30 -11.69 -10.99 3.63
CA GLY A 30 -10.38 -10.44 3.89
C GLY A 30 -10.12 -10.14 5.38
N LEU A 31 -11.16 -9.74 6.12
CA LEU A 31 -11.05 -9.59 7.58
C LEU A 31 -10.84 -10.94 8.28
N ALA A 32 -11.50 -12.00 7.81
CA ALA A 32 -11.28 -13.34 8.32
C ALA A 32 -9.83 -13.78 8.10
N GLU A 33 -9.27 -13.57 6.91
CA GLU A 33 -7.85 -13.87 6.63
C GLU A 33 -6.91 -13.09 7.56
N LEU A 34 -7.16 -11.79 7.81
CA LEU A 34 -6.34 -11.02 8.77
C LEU A 34 -6.39 -11.60 10.18
N ARG A 35 -7.54 -12.13 10.61
CA ARG A 35 -7.68 -12.83 11.91
C ARG A 35 -6.93 -14.16 11.90
N ASP A 36 -6.97 -14.91 10.79
CA ASP A 36 -6.22 -16.17 10.61
C ASP A 36 -4.70 -15.96 10.55
N LEU A 37 -4.27 -14.74 10.24
CA LEU A 37 -2.88 -14.28 10.38
C LEU A 37 -2.53 -13.81 11.79
N SER A 38 -3.45 -13.96 12.74
CA SER A 38 -3.32 -13.51 14.13
C SER A 38 -3.22 -11.99 14.26
N PHE A 39 -3.90 -11.21 13.43
CA PHE A 39 -4.07 -9.77 13.62
C PHE A 39 -5.51 -9.43 14.05
N GLU A 40 -5.69 -8.27 14.68
CA GLU A 40 -7.02 -7.77 15.07
C GLU A 40 -7.46 -6.66 14.09
N PRO A 41 -8.22 -6.97 13.02
CA PRO A 41 -8.68 -5.93 12.11
C PRO A 41 -9.77 -5.06 12.76
N VAL A 42 -9.59 -3.75 12.70
CA VAL A 42 -10.55 -2.74 13.17
C VAL A 42 -10.87 -1.76 12.05
N TYR A 43 -12.09 -1.23 11.98
CA TYR A 43 -12.48 -0.27 10.95
C TYR A 43 -13.60 0.65 11.43
N GLU A 44 -13.67 1.84 10.84
CA GLU A 44 -14.78 2.78 11.05
C GLU A 44 -15.92 2.52 10.05
N PRO A 45 -17.19 2.85 10.37
CA PRO A 45 -18.31 2.70 9.42
C PRO A 45 -18.12 3.42 8.08
N SER A 46 -17.31 4.48 8.06
CA SER A 46 -16.95 5.26 6.86
C SER A 46 -16.28 4.42 5.78
N VAL A 47 -15.70 3.26 6.12
CA VAL A 47 -15.09 2.31 5.17
C VAL A 47 -16.09 1.84 4.10
N PHE A 48 -17.40 1.89 4.39
CA PHE A 48 -18.47 1.47 3.48
C PHE A 48 -19.14 2.62 2.72
N TYR A 49 -18.69 3.86 2.91
CA TYR A 49 -19.24 5.00 2.18
C TYR A 49 -18.97 4.84 0.69
N LYS A 50 -19.89 5.38 -0.12
CA LYS A 50 -19.81 5.34 -1.58
C LYS A 50 -20.18 6.70 -2.12
N ARG A 51 -19.35 7.21 -3.04
CA ARG A 51 -19.64 8.38 -3.86
C ARG A 51 -19.19 8.07 -5.26
N GLU A 52 -20.15 7.82 -6.15
CA GLU A 52 -19.88 7.42 -7.53
C GLU A 52 -18.91 6.22 -7.59
N TYR A 53 -17.68 6.42 -8.06
CA TYR A 53 -16.65 5.40 -8.24
C TYR A 53 -15.59 5.37 -7.13
N VAL A 54 -15.74 6.17 -6.07
CA VAL A 54 -14.84 6.22 -4.88
C VAL A 54 -15.56 5.85 -3.58
N ALA A 55 -14.81 5.42 -2.57
CA ALA A 55 -15.31 5.02 -1.26
C ALA A 55 -15.63 6.21 -0.33
N GLY A 56 -16.39 7.17 -0.85
CA GLY A 56 -16.79 8.40 -0.14
C GLY A 56 -15.90 9.60 -0.43
N ASP A 57 -16.17 10.70 0.27
CA ASP A 57 -15.48 11.96 0.07
C ASP A 57 -13.98 11.87 0.41
N PRO A 58 -13.12 12.60 -0.32
CA PRO A 58 -11.68 12.55 -0.11
C PRO A 58 -11.27 13.02 1.29
N THR A 59 -11.95 14.02 1.85
CA THR A 59 -11.72 14.50 3.22
C THR A 59 -12.06 13.41 4.24
N THR A 60 -13.22 12.76 4.12
CA THR A 60 -13.64 11.66 5.00
C THR A 60 -12.65 10.49 4.96
N ARG A 61 -12.17 10.12 3.77
CA ARG A 61 -11.16 9.06 3.61
C ARG A 61 -9.81 9.45 4.19
N ALA A 62 -9.39 10.70 4.00
CA ALA A 62 -8.15 11.23 4.57
C ALA A 62 -8.21 11.30 6.11
N GLU A 63 -9.32 11.77 6.67
CA GLU A 63 -9.54 11.80 8.11
C GLU A 63 -9.54 10.40 8.72
N ALA A 64 -10.17 9.42 8.07
CA ALA A 64 -10.13 8.03 8.52
C ALA A 64 -8.69 7.48 8.55
N PHE A 65 -7.89 7.78 7.53
CA PHE A 65 -6.46 7.46 7.54
C PHE A 65 -5.73 8.16 8.68
N MET A 66 -5.91 9.47 8.86
CA MET A 66 -5.20 10.23 9.90
C MET A 66 -5.61 9.80 11.31
N ARG A 67 -6.88 9.49 11.55
CA ARG A 67 -7.36 8.93 12.83
C ARG A 67 -6.68 7.60 13.11
N ALA A 68 -6.71 6.66 12.16
CA ALA A 68 -6.02 5.38 12.29
C ALA A 68 -4.50 5.53 12.52
N TRP A 69 -3.87 6.49 11.82
CA TRP A 69 -2.45 6.76 11.97
C TRP A 69 -2.10 7.38 13.33
N SER A 70 -2.99 8.21 13.89
CA SER A 70 -2.80 8.89 15.18
C SER A 70 -3.15 8.02 16.40
N ASP A 71 -3.96 6.97 16.25
CA ASP A 71 -4.41 6.12 17.35
C ASP A 71 -3.29 5.17 17.81
N ASP A 72 -2.70 5.41 18.98
CA ASP A 72 -1.60 4.58 19.50
C ASP A 72 -1.97 3.11 19.75
N SER A 73 -3.26 2.75 19.78
CA SER A 73 -3.71 1.35 19.85
C SER A 73 -3.60 0.62 18.51
N VAL A 74 -3.48 1.34 17.39
CA VAL A 74 -3.36 0.79 16.03
C VAL A 74 -1.88 0.65 15.66
N ALA A 75 -1.43 -0.57 15.39
CA ALA A 75 -0.05 -0.87 15.00
C ALA A 75 0.24 -0.64 13.51
N GLY A 76 -0.80 -0.71 12.67
CA GLY A 76 -0.67 -0.55 11.22
C GLY A 76 -2.00 -0.30 10.53
N VAL A 77 -1.92 0.12 9.28
CA VAL A 77 -3.05 0.42 8.41
C VAL A 77 -2.99 -0.47 7.18
N VAL A 78 -4.09 -1.13 6.84
CA VAL A 78 -4.23 -1.96 5.65
C VAL A 78 -5.34 -1.37 4.78
N ALA A 79 -5.06 -1.14 3.51
CA ALA A 79 -6.08 -0.65 2.61
C ALA A 79 -7.07 -1.76 2.23
N ALA A 80 -8.36 -1.40 2.21
CA ALA A 80 -9.43 -2.31 1.85
C ALA A 80 -9.28 -2.77 0.39
N ARG A 81 -8.98 -1.85 -0.53
CA ARG A 81 -8.84 -2.07 -1.97
C ARG A 81 -8.12 -0.89 -2.63
N GLY A 82 -7.49 -1.14 -3.78
CA GLY A 82 -7.07 -0.11 -4.74
C GLY A 82 -8.22 0.41 -5.61
N GLY A 83 -8.03 0.47 -6.93
CA GLY A 83 -9.03 0.97 -7.88
C GLY A 83 -8.75 2.40 -8.31
N TYR A 84 -9.51 3.37 -7.81
CA TYR A 84 -9.26 4.78 -8.06
C TYR A 84 -9.57 5.63 -6.84
N GLY A 85 -8.74 6.65 -6.60
CA GLY A 85 -9.08 7.80 -5.77
C GLY A 85 -8.16 8.04 -4.59
N SER A 86 -7.18 7.19 -4.32
CA SER A 86 -6.26 7.37 -3.19
C SER A 86 -5.42 8.65 -3.31
N VAL A 87 -5.09 9.07 -4.54
CA VAL A 87 -4.42 10.36 -4.80
C VAL A 87 -5.21 11.57 -4.29
N GLN A 88 -6.54 11.47 -4.21
CA GLN A 88 -7.40 12.56 -3.76
C GLN A 88 -7.25 12.85 -2.26
N LEU A 89 -6.70 11.90 -1.49
CA LEU A 89 -6.45 12.08 -0.05
C LEU A 89 -5.23 12.95 0.21
N LEU A 90 -4.22 12.91 -0.66
CA LEU A 90 -2.88 13.44 -0.39
C LEU A 90 -2.84 14.92 0.04
N PRO A 91 -3.68 15.83 -0.52
CA PRO A 91 -3.74 17.23 -0.06
C PRO A 91 -4.21 17.42 1.39
N TYR A 92 -4.89 16.42 1.96
CA TYR A 92 -5.48 16.48 3.29
C TYR A 92 -4.65 15.71 4.33
N LEU A 93 -3.58 15.05 3.91
CA LEU A 93 -2.68 14.32 4.80
C LEU A 93 -1.64 15.28 5.40
N ASP A 94 -1.40 15.12 6.69
CA ASP A 94 -0.35 15.85 7.41
C ASP A 94 0.91 14.99 7.53
N ALA A 95 1.90 15.31 6.70
CA ALA A 95 3.18 14.62 6.67
C ALA A 95 3.94 14.72 8.00
N GLU A 96 3.86 15.85 8.70
CA GLU A 96 4.58 16.05 9.98
C GLU A 96 4.02 15.11 11.05
N SER A 97 2.69 15.05 11.16
CA SER A 97 2.02 14.10 12.06
C SER A 97 2.33 12.64 11.74
N ILE A 98 2.46 12.29 10.45
CA ILE A 98 2.79 10.93 10.01
C ILE A 98 4.23 10.56 10.38
N CYS A 99 5.20 11.46 10.12
CA CYS A 99 6.62 11.25 10.42
C CYS A 99 6.88 10.92 11.89
N CYS A 100 6.12 11.54 12.80
CA CYS A 100 6.30 11.32 14.24
C CYS A 100 5.82 9.95 14.74
N ARG A 101 5.08 9.18 13.92
CA ARG A 101 4.47 7.90 14.33
C ARG A 101 4.69 6.82 13.28
N PRO A 102 5.87 6.17 13.25
CA PRO A 102 6.12 5.08 12.32
C PRO A 102 5.16 3.90 12.51
N LYS A 103 4.30 3.67 11.51
CA LYS A 103 3.34 2.56 11.47
C LYS A 103 3.42 1.83 10.14
N VAL A 104 2.99 0.57 10.14
CA VAL A 104 2.86 -0.21 8.92
C VAL A 104 1.76 0.41 8.05
N PHE A 105 2.00 0.52 6.74
CA PHE A 105 0.97 0.73 5.73
C PHE A 105 1.09 -0.36 4.66
N VAL A 106 -0.02 -1.04 4.34
CA VAL A 106 -0.08 -2.06 3.29
C VAL A 106 -1.09 -1.67 2.21
N GLY A 107 -0.64 -1.70 0.96
CA GLY A 107 -1.47 -1.49 -0.21
C GLY A 107 -0.71 -1.76 -1.52
N TYR A 108 -1.42 -1.87 -2.64
CA TYR A 108 -0.84 -1.93 -3.99
C TYR A 108 -1.80 -1.31 -5.02
N SER A 109 -1.40 -1.27 -6.29
CA SER A 109 -2.20 -0.68 -7.39
C SER A 109 -2.40 0.83 -7.22
N ASP A 110 -3.63 1.35 -7.26
CA ASP A 110 -3.95 2.78 -7.04
C ASP A 110 -3.26 3.36 -5.79
N LEU A 111 -3.08 2.52 -4.77
CA LEU A 111 -2.44 2.88 -3.50
C LEU A 111 -0.96 3.23 -3.62
N THR A 112 -0.34 3.02 -4.80
CA THR A 112 0.96 3.59 -5.14
C THR A 112 1.04 5.08 -4.86
N ALA A 113 -0.05 5.84 -5.04
CA ALA A 113 -0.07 7.27 -4.68
C ALA A 113 0.20 7.49 -3.18
N MET A 114 -0.42 6.67 -2.31
CA MET A 114 -0.17 6.72 -0.86
C MET A 114 1.19 6.14 -0.47
N LEU A 115 1.61 5.03 -1.09
CA LEU A 115 2.94 4.44 -0.86
C LEU A 115 4.05 5.46 -1.13
N ASN A 116 3.94 6.20 -2.24
CA ASN A 116 4.91 7.23 -2.60
C ASN A 116 4.82 8.48 -1.72
N TYR A 117 3.62 8.88 -1.32
CA TYR A 117 3.47 9.95 -0.34
C TYR A 117 4.18 9.58 0.98
N LEU A 118 3.92 8.38 1.51
CA LEU A 118 4.51 7.92 2.77
C LEU A 118 6.04 7.78 2.67
N THR A 119 6.54 7.18 1.60
CA THR A 119 7.98 6.93 1.42
C THR A 119 8.75 8.20 1.04
N GLY A 120 8.25 8.97 0.08
CA GLY A 120 8.91 10.15 -0.46
C GLY A 120 8.75 11.41 0.39
N ARG A 121 7.55 11.65 0.95
CA ARG A 121 7.24 12.87 1.69
C ARG A 121 7.34 12.70 3.20
N CYS A 122 6.93 11.56 3.72
CA CYS A 122 7.02 11.26 5.16
C CYS A 122 8.29 10.49 5.54
N GLY A 123 9.11 10.08 4.57
CA GLY A 123 10.31 9.29 4.81
C GLY A 123 10.01 7.93 5.47
N MET A 124 8.79 7.41 5.37
CA MET A 124 8.29 6.21 6.04
C MET A 124 8.48 4.98 5.16
N VAL A 125 8.87 3.85 5.74
CA VAL A 125 8.77 2.57 5.03
C VAL A 125 7.30 2.17 4.92
N ALA A 126 6.83 1.95 3.70
CA ALA A 126 5.50 1.43 3.39
C ALA A 126 5.62 0.16 2.54
N PHE A 127 4.59 -0.70 2.57
CA PHE A 127 4.65 -2.04 2.03
C PHE A 127 3.73 -2.16 0.82
N HIS A 128 4.33 -2.39 -0.35
CA HIS A 128 3.59 -2.78 -1.54
C HIS A 128 3.10 -4.23 -1.37
N GLY A 129 1.82 -4.41 -1.05
CA GLY A 129 1.33 -5.69 -0.55
C GLY A 129 -0.20 -5.86 -0.60
N PRO A 130 -0.71 -7.02 -0.17
CA PRO A 130 -2.07 -7.45 -0.42
C PRO A 130 -3.12 -6.56 0.28
N THR A 131 -4.22 -6.26 -0.43
CA THR A 131 -5.38 -5.52 0.11
C THR A 131 -6.48 -6.46 0.61
N VAL A 132 -7.33 -6.00 1.52
CA VAL A 132 -8.39 -6.79 2.18
C VAL A 132 -9.33 -7.47 1.18
N VAL A 133 -9.94 -6.73 0.25
CA VAL A 133 -10.95 -7.22 -0.72
C VAL A 133 -10.29 -7.86 -1.95
N GLY A 134 -8.96 -7.80 -2.07
CA GLY A 134 -8.22 -8.37 -3.18
C GLY A 134 -7.61 -9.70 -2.79
N SER A 135 -6.29 -9.70 -2.70
CA SER A 135 -5.48 -10.85 -2.32
C SER A 135 -5.89 -11.49 -0.99
N LEU A 136 -6.17 -10.72 0.07
CA LEU A 136 -6.50 -11.31 1.39
C LEU A 136 -7.85 -12.03 1.38
N ALA A 137 -8.87 -11.49 0.69
CA ALA A 137 -10.16 -12.16 0.53
C ALA A 137 -10.04 -13.51 -0.23
N SER A 138 -8.98 -13.69 -1.02
CA SER A 138 -8.69 -14.94 -1.72
C SER A 138 -7.93 -15.96 -0.86
N GLY A 139 -7.66 -15.63 0.42
CA GLY A 139 -6.93 -16.46 1.38
C GLY A 139 -5.50 -16.79 0.93
N ILE A 140 -5.00 -17.95 1.36
CA ILE A 140 -3.65 -18.46 1.06
C ILE A 140 -3.26 -18.47 -0.44
N LYS A 141 -4.24 -18.43 -1.35
CA LYS A 141 -3.99 -18.41 -2.81
C LYS A 141 -3.79 -17.02 -3.38
N GLY A 142 -4.16 -15.97 -2.65
CA GLY A 142 -4.15 -14.59 -3.16
C GLY A 142 -2.83 -13.85 -2.97
N TYR A 143 -1.92 -14.38 -2.16
CA TYR A 143 -0.64 -13.76 -1.82
C TYR A 143 0.32 -14.80 -1.22
N ASP A 144 1.61 -14.46 -1.19
CA ASP A 144 2.59 -15.27 -0.49
C ASP A 144 2.56 -14.97 1.03
N ARG A 145 1.89 -15.85 1.79
CA ARG A 145 1.71 -15.70 3.25
C ARG A 145 3.03 -15.58 3.99
N GLN A 146 4.05 -16.34 3.56
CA GLN A 146 5.35 -16.36 4.24
C GLN A 146 6.05 -15.01 4.12
N SER A 147 6.18 -14.47 2.90
CA SER A 147 6.82 -13.16 2.69
C SER A 147 6.04 -12.04 3.35
N PHE A 148 4.70 -12.09 3.31
CA PHE A 148 3.85 -11.11 3.99
C PHE A 148 4.12 -11.06 5.50
N LEU A 149 4.07 -12.21 6.18
CA LEU A 149 4.31 -12.26 7.62
C LEU A 149 5.75 -11.94 7.98
N ARG A 150 6.75 -12.39 7.20
CA ARG A 150 8.15 -12.06 7.46
C ARG A 150 8.41 -10.56 7.34
N LEU A 151 7.92 -9.91 6.28
CA LEU A 151 8.11 -8.46 6.10
C LEU A 151 7.46 -7.64 7.21
N LEU A 152 6.31 -8.08 7.73
CA LEU A 152 5.56 -7.32 8.72
C LEU A 152 5.95 -7.63 10.17
N MET A 153 6.42 -8.84 10.46
CA MET A 153 6.63 -9.31 11.83
C MET A 153 8.09 -9.61 12.19
N GLN A 154 9.01 -9.61 11.23
CA GLN A 154 10.43 -9.86 11.48
C GLN A 154 11.26 -8.60 11.14
N PRO A 155 12.11 -8.12 12.06
CA PRO A 155 12.98 -6.97 11.80
C PRO A 155 14.15 -7.29 10.85
N GLU A 156 14.46 -8.57 10.65
CA GLU A 156 15.53 -9.04 9.77
C GLU A 156 15.19 -8.83 8.29
N PRO A 157 16.20 -8.65 7.41
CA PRO A 157 15.97 -8.65 5.97
C PRO A 157 15.25 -9.92 5.51
N LEU A 158 14.35 -9.76 4.54
CA LEU A 158 13.60 -10.89 3.96
C LEU A 158 14.51 -11.96 3.36
N GLY A 159 15.68 -11.53 2.87
CA GLY A 159 16.63 -12.36 2.13
C GLY A 159 16.45 -12.19 0.63
N GLU A 160 16.93 -13.16 -0.13
CA GLU A 160 16.77 -13.21 -1.57
C GLU A 160 15.31 -13.50 -1.93
N LEU A 161 14.77 -12.71 -2.86
CA LEU A 161 13.48 -12.97 -3.49
C LEU A 161 13.73 -13.64 -4.83
N SER A 162 13.32 -14.89 -4.96
CA SER A 162 13.38 -15.66 -6.20
C SER A 162 12.04 -16.28 -6.53
N SER A 163 11.79 -16.46 -7.82
CA SER A 163 10.60 -17.12 -8.35
C SER A 163 10.98 -17.81 -9.66
N ASP A 164 10.36 -18.96 -9.94
CA ASP A 164 10.55 -19.69 -11.20
C ASP A 164 10.18 -18.86 -12.44
N GLY A 165 9.39 -17.79 -12.27
CA GLY A 165 9.00 -16.86 -13.34
C GLY A 165 9.96 -15.68 -13.55
N LEU A 166 11.10 -15.61 -12.85
CA LEU A 166 12.03 -14.50 -12.98
C LEU A 166 12.86 -14.60 -14.28
N GLU A 167 12.78 -13.57 -15.13
CA GLU A 167 13.59 -13.45 -16.34
C GLU A 167 14.56 -12.26 -16.26
N CYS A 168 15.82 -12.48 -16.60
CA CYS A 168 16.83 -11.43 -16.67
C CYS A 168 16.90 -10.84 -18.08
N VAL A 169 16.30 -9.65 -18.26
CA VAL A 169 16.35 -8.91 -19.54
C VAL A 169 17.73 -8.28 -19.78
N ARG A 170 18.40 -7.85 -18.71
CA ARG A 170 19.75 -7.28 -18.74
C ARG A 170 20.51 -7.67 -17.49
N SER A 171 21.60 -8.40 -17.65
CA SER A 171 22.46 -8.80 -16.53
C SER A 171 23.18 -7.61 -15.90
N GLY A 172 23.33 -7.66 -14.58
CA GLY A 172 24.05 -6.66 -13.79
C GLY A 172 23.68 -6.74 -12.32
N GLU A 173 24.29 -5.88 -11.53
CA GLU A 173 24.01 -5.73 -10.10
C GLU A 173 23.71 -4.27 -9.77
N ALA A 174 22.74 -4.04 -8.90
CA ALA A 174 22.38 -2.72 -8.40
C ALA A 174 21.95 -2.81 -6.94
N SER A 175 22.13 -1.72 -6.20
CA SER A 175 21.69 -1.60 -4.81
C SER A 175 21.17 -0.20 -4.57
N GLY A 176 20.13 -0.10 -3.75
CA GLY A 176 19.45 1.15 -3.47
C GLY A 176 18.14 0.92 -2.73
N VAL A 177 17.48 2.01 -2.37
CA VAL A 177 16.13 1.93 -1.80
C VAL A 177 15.17 1.44 -2.87
N LEU A 178 14.35 0.44 -2.54
CA LEU A 178 13.27 -0.02 -3.43
C LEU A 178 12.11 0.98 -3.42
N LEU A 179 11.82 1.61 -4.55
CA LEU A 179 10.73 2.59 -4.72
C LEU A 179 9.99 2.33 -6.03
N GLY A 180 8.72 2.73 -6.10
CA GLY A 180 7.91 2.63 -7.32
C GLY A 180 6.50 2.14 -7.03
N GLY A 181 6.03 1.15 -7.79
CA GLY A 181 4.66 0.64 -7.77
C GLY A 181 4.04 0.67 -9.16
N THR A 182 2.75 0.96 -9.25
CA THR A 182 2.01 0.87 -10.51
C THR A 182 2.38 1.99 -11.48
N LEU A 183 2.86 1.62 -12.67
CA LEU A 183 3.42 2.55 -13.66
C LEU A 183 2.46 3.68 -14.00
N THR A 184 1.18 3.37 -14.27
CA THR A 184 0.17 4.40 -14.59
C THR A 184 -0.02 5.39 -13.43
N GLN A 185 0.09 4.94 -12.18
CA GLN A 185 -0.01 5.81 -11.00
C GLN A 185 1.22 6.70 -10.84
N LEU A 186 2.42 6.16 -11.11
CA LEU A 186 3.65 6.95 -11.12
C LEU A 186 3.58 8.06 -12.17
N VAL A 187 3.19 7.72 -13.40
CA VAL A 187 3.06 8.69 -14.50
C VAL A 187 1.98 9.73 -14.20
N ALA A 188 0.82 9.32 -13.67
CA ALA A 188 -0.27 10.23 -13.32
C ALA A 188 0.12 11.23 -12.21
N SER A 189 1.13 10.91 -11.39
CA SER A 189 1.63 11.82 -10.35
C SER A 189 2.51 12.96 -10.90
N LEU A 190 3.05 12.81 -12.11
CA LEU A 190 4.00 13.77 -12.69
C LEU A 190 3.34 15.16 -12.86
N GLY A 191 4.11 16.21 -12.60
CA GLY A 191 3.62 17.59 -12.65
C GLY A 191 2.76 18.02 -11.46
N THR A 192 2.57 17.16 -10.45
CA THR A 192 1.84 17.50 -9.22
C THR A 192 2.79 17.72 -8.02
N PRO A 193 2.33 18.33 -6.91
CA PRO A 193 3.08 18.41 -5.66
C PRO A 193 3.39 17.05 -4.99
N PHE A 194 2.80 15.95 -5.50
CA PHE A 194 2.96 14.58 -5.01
C PHE A 194 3.64 13.68 -6.04
N ALA A 195 4.32 14.28 -7.03
CA ALA A 195 5.03 13.54 -8.06
C ALA A 195 6.00 12.53 -7.47
N PHE A 196 6.08 11.36 -8.11
CA PHE A 196 7.13 10.39 -7.83
C PHE A 196 8.49 10.99 -8.18
N ALA A 197 9.22 11.42 -7.15
CA ALA A 197 10.52 12.08 -7.26
C ALA A 197 11.55 11.36 -6.38
N PRO A 198 11.97 10.14 -6.77
CA PRO A 198 12.90 9.35 -5.97
C PRO A 198 14.29 10.01 -5.89
N PRO A 199 15.05 9.79 -4.81
CA PRO A 199 16.44 10.25 -4.72
C PRO A 199 17.33 9.49 -5.72
N LYS A 200 18.51 10.02 -6.04
CA LYS A 200 19.51 9.28 -6.84
C LYS A 200 19.95 8.00 -6.11
N GLY A 201 20.18 6.92 -6.87
CA GLY A 201 20.71 5.65 -6.33
C GLY A 201 19.63 4.74 -5.71
N PHE A 202 18.44 4.69 -6.31
CA PHE A 202 17.34 3.83 -5.90
C PHE A 202 17.16 2.66 -6.89
N VAL A 203 16.44 1.62 -6.46
CA VAL A 203 16.00 0.51 -7.32
C VAL A 203 14.53 0.74 -7.65
N LEU A 204 14.22 0.86 -8.94
CA LEU A 204 12.86 1.08 -9.42
C LEU A 204 12.10 -0.25 -9.52
N PHE A 205 10.98 -0.35 -8.81
CA PHE A 205 10.00 -1.42 -8.95
C PHE A 205 8.79 -0.92 -9.74
N LEU A 206 8.42 -1.61 -10.82
CA LEU A 206 7.24 -1.29 -11.61
C LEU A 206 6.33 -2.51 -11.72
N ASP A 207 5.03 -2.31 -11.49
CA ASP A 207 3.99 -3.24 -11.93
C ASP A 207 2.96 -2.53 -12.81
N GLU A 208 2.23 -3.29 -13.62
CA GLU A 208 1.10 -2.79 -14.38
C GLU A 208 0.20 -3.95 -14.80
N VAL A 209 -1.11 -3.70 -14.94
CA VAL A 209 -2.08 -4.68 -15.40
C VAL A 209 -3.08 -4.06 -16.38
N GLY A 210 -3.44 -4.81 -17.43
CA GLY A 210 -4.50 -4.40 -18.36
C GLY A 210 -4.12 -3.33 -19.37
N GLU A 211 -2.88 -2.84 -19.36
CA GLU A 211 -2.39 -1.89 -20.36
C GLU A 211 -1.86 -2.57 -21.63
N ARG A 212 -2.04 -1.89 -22.77
CA ARG A 212 -1.52 -2.36 -24.06
C ARG A 212 -0.03 -2.09 -24.17
N PRO A 213 0.78 -2.94 -24.85
CA PRO A 213 2.23 -2.76 -24.94
C PRO A 213 2.69 -1.38 -25.41
N TYR A 214 2.04 -0.78 -26.42
CA TYR A 214 2.40 0.55 -26.90
C TYR A 214 2.16 1.68 -25.89
N ARG A 215 1.27 1.46 -24.90
CA ARG A 215 1.05 2.42 -23.81
C ARG A 215 2.12 2.30 -22.74
N LEU A 216 2.59 1.08 -22.46
CA LEU A 216 3.74 0.85 -21.59
C LEU A 216 4.99 1.52 -22.16
N ASP A 217 5.26 1.30 -23.45
CA ASP A 217 6.37 1.93 -24.17
C ASP A 217 6.33 3.47 -24.06
N ARG A 218 5.17 4.07 -24.34
CA ARG A 218 4.96 5.52 -24.20
C ARG A 218 5.12 6.04 -22.77
N MET A 219 4.88 5.22 -21.75
CA MET A 219 5.06 5.63 -20.34
C MET A 219 6.53 5.56 -19.89
N LEU A 220 7.36 4.77 -20.59
CA LEU A 220 8.77 4.55 -20.27
C LEU A 220 9.73 5.34 -21.19
N THR A 221 9.22 6.05 -22.19
CA THR A 221 9.99 6.81 -23.20
C THR A 221 9.62 8.28 -23.18
#